data_AF-A0A3N5MBT1-F1
#
_entry.id   AF-A0A3N5MBT1-F1
#
_cell.length_a   1.000
_cell.length_b   1.000
_cell.length_c   1.000
_cell.angle_alpha   90.00
_cell.angle_beta   90.00
_cell.angle_gamma   90.00
#
_symmetry.space_group_name_H-M   'P 1'
#
loop_
_entity.id
_entity.type
_entity.pdbx_description
1 polymer ?
#
loop_
_entity_poly.entity_id
_entity_poly.type
_entity_poly.pdbx_seq_one_letter_code
_entity_poly.pdbx_strand_id
1 'polypeptide(L)'
;MITQPHSLPIDATNQTLALMKASHRWLLCKSVPRPNGKDAKIPYYANGKPRSGALDTPEDRAQLVTYDEAMTAAHRSPGVYAWVGFALGPDGNGGNFQGIDLDDISANQLSSIANEWTVGAYEYWCYTELSPSGAGMHVIGYGQPFPPLGPNGTGIEA
;
A
#
# COMPACT_ATOMS: atom_id res chain seq x y z
N MET A 1 -9.41 41.11 5.57
CA MET A 1 -9.94 39.86 4.94
C MET A 1 -9.16 38.71 5.53
N ILE A 2 -9.76 38.00 6.48
CA ILE A 2 -9.17 36.80 7.09
C ILE A 2 -9.70 35.64 6.24
N THR A 3 -8.81 35.00 5.49
CA THR A 3 -9.13 33.78 4.74
C THR A 3 -9.54 32.71 5.74
N GLN A 4 -10.78 32.24 5.64
CA GLN A 4 -11.26 31.12 6.45
C GLN A 4 -10.39 29.89 6.18
N PRO A 5 -10.03 29.10 7.21
CA PRO A 5 -9.53 27.76 6.97
C PRO A 5 -10.65 26.98 6.28
N HIS A 6 -10.34 26.41 5.11
CA HIS A 6 -11.22 25.48 4.43
C HIS A 6 -11.35 24.22 5.30
N SER A 7 -12.32 24.25 6.21
CA SER A 7 -12.74 23.09 6.98
C SER A 7 -13.41 22.11 6.01
N LEU A 8 -12.62 21.16 5.49
CA LEU A 8 -13.19 19.96 4.89
C LEU A 8 -14.04 19.26 5.95
N PRO A 9 -15.28 18.85 5.63
CA PRO A 9 -16.15 18.22 6.59
C PRO A 9 -15.50 16.93 7.13
N ILE A 10 -15.51 16.83 8.45
CA ILE A 10 -15.04 15.71 9.25
C ILE A 10 -16.02 14.56 9.05
N ASP A 11 -15.84 13.84 7.94
CA ASP A 11 -16.33 12.46 7.76
C ASP A 11 -15.14 11.61 7.29
N ALA A 12 -14.06 11.69 8.09
CA ALA A 12 -12.68 11.42 7.69
C ALA A 12 -12.24 9.96 7.93
N THR A 13 -13.15 9.02 8.14
CA THR A 13 -12.77 7.60 8.15
C THR A 13 -12.41 7.15 6.74
N ASN A 14 -11.10 7.20 6.46
CA ASN A 14 -10.37 6.62 5.33
C ASN A 14 -10.60 7.25 3.94
N GLN A 15 -10.45 8.57 3.81
CA GLN A 15 -10.33 9.20 2.47
C GLN A 15 -9.27 8.51 1.61
N THR A 16 -8.14 8.11 2.21
CA THR A 16 -7.07 7.41 1.50
C THR A 16 -7.51 6.04 0.96
N LEU A 17 -8.25 5.24 1.73
CA LEU A 17 -8.76 3.96 1.22
C LEU A 17 -9.77 4.16 0.08
N ALA A 18 -10.62 5.19 0.17
CA ALA A 18 -11.54 5.52 -0.90
C ALA A 18 -10.78 5.91 -2.18
N LEU A 19 -9.74 6.74 -2.07
CA LEU A 19 -8.85 7.09 -3.18
C LEU A 19 -8.14 5.85 -3.76
N MET A 20 -7.64 4.96 -2.90
CA MET A 20 -7.01 3.72 -3.33
C MET A 20 -8.00 2.87 -4.14
N LYS A 21 -9.20 2.62 -3.61
CA LYS A 21 -10.23 1.81 -4.29
C LYS A 21 -10.69 2.42 -5.62
N ALA A 22 -10.74 3.75 -5.71
CA ALA A 22 -11.10 4.47 -6.92
C ALA A 22 -9.98 4.48 -7.99
N SER A 23 -8.75 4.12 -7.63
CA SER A 23 -7.60 4.16 -8.55
C SER A 23 -7.40 2.86 -9.34
N HIS A 24 -6.87 2.99 -10.57
CA HIS A 24 -6.40 1.87 -11.38
C HIS A 24 -4.98 1.46 -11.00
N ARG A 25 -4.79 1.03 -9.75
CA ARG A 25 -3.46 0.67 -9.19
C ARG A 25 -3.42 -0.70 -8.55
N TRP A 26 -4.47 -1.51 -8.71
CA TRP A 26 -4.58 -2.81 -8.10
C TRP A 26 -3.93 -3.90 -8.95
N LEU A 27 -3.39 -4.90 -8.27
CA LEU A 27 -2.71 -6.06 -8.85
C LEU A 27 -2.89 -7.28 -7.93
N LEU A 28 -2.30 -8.41 -8.31
CA LEU A 28 -2.34 -9.64 -7.53
C LEU A 28 -0.94 -10.00 -7.05
N CYS A 29 -0.84 -10.73 -5.94
CA CYS A 29 0.45 -11.18 -5.42
C CYS A 29 0.43 -12.69 -5.19
N LYS A 30 1.52 -13.37 -5.58
CA LYS A 30 1.75 -14.78 -5.26
C LYS A 30 2.78 -14.90 -4.14
N SER A 31 2.61 -15.92 -3.29
CA SER A 31 3.64 -16.40 -2.37
C SER A 31 4.47 -17.45 -3.10
N VAL A 32 5.79 -17.23 -3.21
CA VAL A 32 6.71 -18.16 -3.89
C VAL A 32 7.80 -18.58 -2.91
N PRO A 33 7.89 -19.87 -2.53
CA PRO A 33 8.90 -20.33 -1.60
C PRO A 33 10.33 -19.98 -2.03
N ARG A 34 11.16 -19.57 -1.06
CA ARG A 34 12.60 -19.35 -1.25
C ARG A 34 13.42 -20.33 -0.42
N PRO A 35 14.66 -20.65 -0.83
CA PRO A 35 15.53 -21.56 -0.07
C PRO A 35 15.84 -21.12 1.36
N ASN A 36 15.75 -19.81 1.65
CA ASN A 36 15.99 -19.25 2.98
C ASN A 36 14.77 -19.36 3.92
N GLY A 37 13.69 -20.01 3.49
CA GLY A 37 12.47 -20.21 4.28
C GLY A 37 11.52 -19.01 4.35
N LYS A 38 11.88 -17.85 3.79
CA LYS A 38 10.97 -16.70 3.66
C LYS A 38 10.42 -16.60 2.25
N ASP A 39 9.14 -16.89 2.08
CA ASP A 39 8.46 -16.77 0.79
C ASP A 39 8.63 -15.38 0.16
N ALA A 40 8.87 -15.36 -1.14
CA ALA A 40 8.84 -14.17 -1.96
C ALA A 40 7.40 -13.74 -2.23
N LYS A 41 7.09 -12.48 -1.98
CA LYS A 41 5.88 -11.83 -2.48
C LYS A 41 6.15 -11.35 -3.90
N ILE A 42 5.59 -12.03 -4.90
CA ILE A 42 5.80 -11.69 -6.32
C ILE A 42 4.53 -11.03 -6.87
N PRO A 43 4.60 -9.78 -7.36
CA PRO A 43 3.45 -9.10 -7.96
C PRO A 43 3.14 -9.64 -9.36
N TYR A 44 1.86 -9.70 -9.69
CA TYR A 44 1.29 -10.17 -10.94
C TYR A 44 0.21 -9.20 -11.40
N TYR A 45 0.17 -8.89 -12.69
CA TYR A 45 -0.97 -8.20 -13.29
C TYR A 45 -2.19 -9.12 -13.30
N ALA A 46 -3.39 -8.55 -13.39
CA ALA A 46 -4.63 -9.32 -13.43
C ALA A 46 -4.74 -10.26 -14.65
N ASN A 47 -3.95 -10.01 -15.70
CA ASN A 47 -3.82 -10.89 -16.87
C ASN A 47 -2.98 -12.17 -16.60
N GLY A 48 -2.46 -12.35 -15.38
CA GLY A 48 -1.71 -13.53 -14.97
C GLY A 48 -0.21 -13.49 -15.27
N LYS A 49 0.32 -12.42 -15.86
CA LYS A 49 1.76 -12.23 -16.06
C LYS A 49 2.41 -11.62 -14.81
N PRO A 50 3.66 -12.01 -14.47
CA PRO A 50 4.42 -11.32 -13.42
C PRO A 50 4.61 -9.83 -13.77
N ARG A 51 4.42 -8.95 -12.79
CA ARG A 51 4.75 -7.53 -12.94
C ARG A 51 6.27 -7.40 -13.00
N SER A 52 6.78 -6.81 -14.07
CA SER A 52 8.20 -6.74 -14.37
C SER A 52 8.51 -5.59 -15.32
N GLY A 53 9.80 -5.25 -15.46
CA GLY A 53 10.27 -4.12 -16.26
C GLY A 53 10.38 -2.83 -15.45
N ALA A 54 10.39 -1.70 -16.14
CA ALA A 54 10.35 -0.38 -15.51
C ALA A 54 8.96 -0.14 -14.89
N LEU A 55 8.93 0.15 -13.59
CA LEU A 55 7.69 0.40 -12.85
C LEU A 55 7.29 1.87 -12.96
N ASP A 56 6.00 2.16 -12.76
CA ASP A 56 5.41 3.49 -12.82
C ASP A 56 5.58 4.19 -14.18
N THR A 57 5.85 3.43 -15.25
CA THR A 57 5.70 3.94 -16.62
C THR A 57 4.23 3.91 -17.03
N PRO A 58 3.83 4.67 -18.07
CA PRO A 58 2.49 4.53 -18.65
C PRO A 58 2.13 3.08 -19.02
N GLU A 59 3.08 2.30 -19.53
CA GLU A 59 2.90 0.91 -19.95
C GLU A 59 2.72 -0.05 -18.76
N ASP A 60 3.41 0.18 -17.65
CA ASP A 60 3.20 -0.56 -16.39
C ASP A 60 1.83 -0.21 -15.80
N ARG A 61 1.51 1.09 -15.66
CA ARG A 61 0.23 1.54 -15.11
C ARG A 61 -0.97 1.08 -15.92
N ALA A 62 -0.86 1.00 -17.25
CA ALA A 62 -1.93 0.53 -18.13
C ALA A 62 -2.28 -0.96 -17.91
N GLN A 63 -1.43 -1.74 -17.23
CA GLN A 63 -1.68 -3.14 -16.89
C GLN A 63 -2.26 -3.33 -15.47
N LEU A 64 -2.29 -2.27 -14.66
CA LEU A 64 -2.95 -2.27 -13.37
C LEU A 64 -4.47 -2.14 -13.55
N VAL A 65 -5.23 -2.60 -12.58
CA VAL A 65 -6.69 -2.71 -12.67
C VAL A 65 -7.39 -1.98 -11.53
N THR A 66 -8.72 -1.90 -11.60
CA THR A 66 -9.56 -1.46 -10.49
C THR A 66 -9.53 -2.47 -9.33
N TYR A 67 -9.97 -2.03 -8.15
CA TYR A 67 -10.13 -2.90 -6.98
C TYR A 67 -11.04 -4.11 -7.30
N ASP A 68 -12.20 -3.86 -7.91
CA ASP A 68 -13.19 -4.90 -8.18
C ASP A 68 -12.70 -5.93 -9.21
N GLU A 69 -11.93 -5.50 -10.20
CA GLU A 69 -11.29 -6.40 -11.17
C GLU A 69 -10.22 -7.27 -10.51
N ALA A 70 -9.38 -6.70 -9.64
CA ALA A 70 -8.39 -7.47 -8.89
C ALA A 70 -9.06 -8.50 -7.97
N MET A 71 -10.09 -8.09 -7.22
CA MET A 71 -10.89 -9.00 -6.38
C MET A 71 -11.55 -10.11 -7.21
N THR A 72 -12.13 -9.76 -8.36
CA THR A 72 -12.75 -10.73 -9.27
C THR A 72 -11.72 -11.73 -9.80
N ALA A 73 -10.55 -11.26 -10.21
CA ALA A 73 -9.47 -12.11 -10.70
C ALA A 73 -8.93 -13.06 -9.61
N ALA A 74 -8.80 -12.58 -8.37
CA ALA A 74 -8.43 -13.37 -7.20
C ALA A 74 -9.49 -14.47 -6.93
N HIS A 75 -10.78 -14.10 -6.88
CA HIS A 75 -11.87 -15.06 -6.62
C HIS A 75 -12.01 -16.13 -7.69
N ARG A 76 -11.75 -15.79 -8.97
CA ARG A 76 -11.77 -16.76 -10.08
C ARG A 76 -10.56 -17.70 -10.09
N SER A 77 -9.52 -17.43 -9.31
CA SER A 77 -8.28 -18.18 -9.28
C SER A 77 -7.93 -18.67 -7.86
N PRO A 78 -8.82 -19.46 -7.22
CA PRO A 78 -8.63 -19.88 -5.83
C PRO A 78 -7.31 -20.65 -5.66
N GLY A 79 -6.53 -20.27 -4.64
CA GLY A 79 -5.22 -20.88 -4.34
C GLY A 79 -4.07 -20.46 -5.24
N VAL A 80 -4.29 -19.61 -6.26
CA VAL A 80 -3.24 -19.14 -7.17
C VAL A 80 -2.58 -17.87 -6.66
N TYR A 81 -3.37 -16.92 -6.18
CA TYR A 81 -2.91 -15.65 -5.63
C TYR A 81 -3.10 -15.67 -4.12
N ALA A 82 -2.07 -15.22 -3.40
CA ALA A 82 -2.08 -15.16 -1.95
C ALA A 82 -2.73 -13.86 -1.45
N TRP A 83 -2.56 -12.75 -2.18
CA TRP A 83 -3.09 -11.45 -1.79
C TRP A 83 -3.48 -10.60 -3.01
N VAL A 84 -4.35 -9.62 -2.77
CA VAL A 84 -4.55 -8.47 -3.66
C VAL A 84 -3.57 -7.38 -3.23
N GLY A 85 -2.83 -6.83 -4.19
CA GLY A 85 -1.81 -5.81 -3.95
C GLY A 85 -2.21 -4.46 -4.52
N PHE A 86 -1.57 -3.41 -4.00
CA PHE A 86 -1.72 -2.05 -4.46
C PHE A 86 -0.36 -1.51 -4.89
N ALA A 87 -0.25 -0.96 -6.10
CA ALA A 87 0.97 -0.31 -6.55
C ALA A 87 1.06 1.09 -5.93
N LEU A 88 2.16 1.36 -5.24
CA LEU A 88 2.55 2.71 -4.82
C LEU A 88 3.14 3.49 -6.00
N GLY A 89 3.41 4.78 -5.81
CA GLY A 89 4.01 5.67 -6.80
C GLY A 89 3.05 6.71 -7.38
N PRO A 90 3.51 7.48 -8.37
CA PRO A 90 2.79 8.63 -8.92
C PRO A 90 1.49 8.21 -9.63
N ASP A 91 0.38 8.87 -9.35
CA ASP A 91 -0.92 8.56 -9.94
C ASP A 91 -1.03 8.98 -11.43
N GLY A 92 -0.06 9.76 -11.92
CA GLY A 92 -0.02 10.31 -13.27
C GLY A 92 -0.70 11.68 -13.42
N ASN A 93 -1.33 12.19 -12.37
CA ASN A 93 -2.04 13.47 -12.32
C ASN A 93 -1.44 14.45 -11.30
N GLY A 94 -0.22 14.18 -10.83
CA GLY A 94 0.52 15.01 -9.88
C GLY A 94 0.36 14.61 -8.41
N GLY A 95 -0.39 13.56 -8.11
CA GLY A 95 -0.43 12.93 -6.79
C GLY A 95 0.49 11.72 -6.69
N ASN A 96 0.73 11.27 -5.47
CA ASN A 96 1.58 10.11 -5.20
C ASN A 96 1.02 9.28 -4.06
N PHE A 97 0.90 7.96 -4.27
CA PHE A 97 0.63 7.01 -3.20
C PHE A 97 1.94 6.51 -2.62
N GLN A 98 2.11 6.59 -1.32
CA GLN A 98 3.34 6.18 -0.66
C GLN A 98 3.04 5.32 0.56
N GLY A 99 3.98 4.46 0.91
CA GLY A 99 3.85 3.49 1.99
C GLY A 99 4.90 3.70 3.05
N ILE A 100 4.58 3.35 4.29
CA ILE A 100 5.53 3.08 5.35
C ILE A 100 5.30 1.63 5.78
N ASP A 101 6.37 0.85 5.87
CA ASP A 101 6.35 -0.51 6.39
C ASP A 101 6.98 -0.53 7.78
N LEU A 102 6.22 -1.01 8.76
CA LEU A 102 6.68 -1.21 10.13
C LEU A 102 6.82 -2.71 10.38
N ASP A 103 8.05 -3.19 10.35
CA ASP A 103 8.38 -4.59 10.58
C ASP A 103 8.46 -4.93 12.07
N ASP A 104 7.93 -6.09 12.44
CA ASP A 104 8.05 -6.70 13.78
C ASP A 104 7.89 -5.69 14.93
N ILE A 105 6.77 -4.96 14.95
CA ILE A 105 6.52 -3.75 15.77
C ILE A 105 6.96 -3.93 17.23
N SER A 106 6.61 -5.07 17.83
CA SER A 106 6.97 -5.37 19.22
C SER A 106 8.49 -5.56 19.40
N ALA A 107 9.13 -6.31 18.51
CA ALA A 107 10.57 -6.59 18.59
C ALA A 107 11.41 -5.34 18.34
N ASN A 108 10.95 -4.46 17.45
CA ASN A 108 11.61 -3.20 17.10
C ASN A 108 11.14 -2.01 17.96
N GLN A 109 10.30 -2.24 18.96
CA GLN A 109 9.80 -1.21 19.90
C GLN A 109 9.07 -0.04 19.20
N LEU A 110 8.32 -0.34 18.14
CA LEU A 110 7.67 0.66 17.28
C LEU A 110 6.23 1.00 17.69
N SER A 111 5.73 0.43 18.81
CA SER A 111 4.31 0.58 19.21
C SER A 111 3.87 2.03 19.35
N SER A 112 4.72 2.92 19.87
CA SER A 112 4.39 4.34 20.00
C SER A 112 4.17 4.99 18.63
N ILE A 113 5.03 4.69 17.65
CA ILE A 113 4.88 5.20 16.28
C ILE A 113 3.64 4.58 15.62
N ALA A 114 3.42 3.28 15.77
CA ALA A 114 2.24 2.60 15.22
C ALA A 114 0.92 3.19 15.77
N ASN A 115 0.90 3.57 17.05
CA ASN A 115 -0.27 4.19 17.67
C ASN A 115 -0.61 5.56 17.07
N GLU A 116 0.40 6.35 16.65
CA GLU A 116 0.16 7.65 16.02
C GLU A 116 -0.68 7.55 14.73
N TRP A 117 -0.54 6.45 13.99
CA TRP A 117 -1.26 6.21 12.73
C TRP A 117 -2.59 5.49 12.90
N THR A 118 -2.83 4.82 14.03
CA THR A 118 -4.03 3.99 14.24
C THR A 118 -5.06 4.64 15.14
N VAL A 119 -4.64 5.41 16.13
CA VAL A 119 -5.52 6.07 17.12
C VAL A 119 -5.03 7.47 17.54
N GLY A 120 -3.94 7.95 16.92
CA GLY A 120 -3.25 9.18 17.30
C GLY A 120 -3.41 10.29 16.27
N ALA A 121 -2.40 11.16 16.17
CA ALA A 121 -2.49 12.39 15.39
C ALA A 121 -2.71 12.18 13.87
N TYR A 122 -2.37 11.00 13.36
CA TYR A 122 -2.38 10.70 11.93
C TYR A 122 -3.48 9.72 11.49
N GLU A 123 -4.40 9.33 12.38
CA GLU A 123 -5.41 8.29 12.13
C GLU A 123 -6.31 8.55 10.92
N TYR A 124 -6.57 9.82 10.60
CA TYR A 124 -7.43 10.21 9.47
C TYR A 124 -6.67 10.55 8.18
N TRP A 125 -5.34 10.50 8.19
CA TRP A 125 -4.50 10.94 7.07
C TRP A 125 -4.00 9.79 6.19
N CYS A 126 -4.20 8.56 6.63
CA CYS A 126 -3.66 7.37 6.00
C CYS A 126 -4.67 6.22 6.04
N TYR A 127 -4.37 5.17 5.30
CA TYR A 127 -4.96 3.86 5.50
C TYR A 127 -3.91 2.98 6.18
N THR A 128 -4.29 2.30 7.25
CA THR A 128 -3.41 1.36 7.97
C THR A 128 -3.97 -0.05 7.91
N GLU A 129 -3.10 -1.04 7.73
CA GLU A 129 -3.44 -2.45 7.79
C GLU A 129 -2.34 -3.27 8.45
N LEU A 130 -2.71 -4.40 9.08
CA LEU A 130 -1.71 -5.36 9.55
C LEU A 130 -0.99 -5.99 8.36
N SER A 131 0.32 -6.20 8.51
CA SER A 131 1.09 -6.94 7.52
C SER A 131 0.64 -8.42 7.49
N PRO A 132 0.91 -9.17 6.41
CA PRO A 132 0.52 -10.58 6.31
C PRO A 132 1.04 -11.50 7.42
N SER A 133 2.13 -11.13 8.11
CA SER A 133 2.64 -11.90 9.26
C SER A 133 1.85 -11.64 10.55
N GLY A 134 1.06 -10.56 10.60
CA GLY A 134 0.38 -10.08 11.80
C GLY A 134 1.30 -9.40 12.83
N ALA A 135 2.61 -9.36 12.60
CA ALA A 135 3.59 -8.76 13.51
C ALA A 135 3.95 -7.31 13.15
N GLY A 136 3.61 -6.86 11.94
CA GLY A 136 3.90 -5.53 11.41
C GLY A 136 2.65 -4.80 10.93
N MET A 137 2.85 -3.61 10.38
CA MET A 137 1.79 -2.75 9.85
C MET A 137 2.25 -2.01 8.60
N HIS A 138 1.39 -1.95 7.59
CA HIS A 138 1.55 -1.01 6.48
C HIS A 138 0.75 0.26 6.76
N VAL A 139 1.33 1.41 6.44
CA VAL A 139 0.65 2.71 6.43
C VAL A 139 0.73 3.27 5.01
N ILE A 140 -0.41 3.56 4.40
CA ILE A 140 -0.49 4.10 3.04
C ILE A 140 -1.06 5.51 3.09
N GLY A 141 -0.34 6.47 2.51
CA GLY A 141 -0.74 7.86 2.39
C GLY A 141 -0.84 8.30 0.93
N TYR A 142 -1.49 9.45 0.70
CA TYR A 142 -1.57 10.10 -0.60
C TYR A 142 -1.20 11.58 -0.48
N GLY A 143 -0.25 12.05 -1.28
CA GLY A 143 0.19 13.44 -1.22
C GLY A 143 1.53 13.73 -1.89
N GLN A 144 2.32 14.57 -1.24
CA GLN A 144 3.64 14.98 -1.73
C GLN A 144 4.65 13.83 -1.62
N PRO A 145 5.47 13.59 -2.66
CA PRO A 145 6.50 12.56 -2.63
C PRO A 145 7.53 12.81 -1.52
N PHE A 146 8.01 11.74 -0.91
CA PHE A 146 9.17 11.73 -0.01
C PHE A 146 10.22 10.71 -0.50
N PRO A 147 11.52 10.92 -0.20
CA PRO A 147 12.57 9.99 -0.59
C PRO A 147 12.40 8.61 0.06
N PRO A 148 12.62 7.51 -0.67
CA PRO A 148 12.48 6.18 -0.10
C PRO A 148 13.50 5.95 1.01
N LEU A 149 13.06 5.27 2.06
CA LEU A 149 13.85 4.76 3.16
C LEU A 149 13.93 3.24 3.03
N GLY A 150 15.01 2.75 2.44
CA GLY A 150 15.24 1.30 2.33
C GLY A 150 15.63 0.63 3.66
N PRO A 151 15.87 -0.69 3.62
CA PRO A 151 16.24 -1.47 4.80
C PRO A 151 17.44 -0.86 5.54
N ASN A 152 17.24 -0.55 6.82
CA ASN A 152 18.22 0.17 7.64
C ASN A 152 18.37 -0.39 9.06
N GLY A 153 17.70 -1.50 9.37
CA GLY A 153 17.79 -2.20 10.66
C GLY A 153 16.92 -1.62 11.79
N THR A 154 16.15 -0.56 11.55
CA THR A 154 15.22 0.00 12.55
C THR A 154 13.85 -0.69 12.58
N GLY A 155 13.54 -1.47 11.54
CA GLY A 155 12.19 -1.99 11.29
C GLY A 155 11.24 -0.96 10.66
N ILE A 156 11.76 0.17 10.17
CA ILE A 156 11.00 1.19 9.44
C ILE A 156 11.55 1.31 8.02
N GLU A 157 10.69 1.10 7.03
CA GLU A 157 10.95 1.34 5.60
C GLU A 157 9.88 2.26 5.00
N ALA A 158 10.19 2.99 3.93
CA ALA A 158 9.26 3.94 3.28
C ALA A 158 9.59 4.19 1.80
#